data_AF-A0A3N9TWZ8-F1
#
_entry.id   AF-A0A3N9TWZ8-F1
#
_cell.length_a   1.000
_cell.length_b   1.000
_cell.length_c   1.000
_cell.angle_alpha   90.00
_cell.angle_beta   90.00
_cell.angle_gamma   90.00
#
_symmetry.space_group_name_H-M   'P 1'
#
loop_
_entity.id
_entity.type
_entity.pdbx_description
1 polymer ?
#
loop_
_entity_poly.entity_id
_entity_poly.type
_entity_poly.pdbx_seq_one_letter_code
_entity_poly.pdbx_strand_id
1 'polypeptide(L)'
;MKKSDNDIVLANSSLSYHDWQLEILSHQPNAFQLRQDGKLLYSGYLELVNNGEMIETQHFPWRFRIKDNMIEQWCNVRMSEALSIGLTYTFSQGSLVIDYLARNSVPTRLDIRHKIHQVNATYQHTAQSHDVFDRLSEWQHRNREKPSDYLIEQRKRDFKEAFFASQWIVLNKEL
;
A
#
# COMPACT_ATOMS: atom_id res chain seq x y z
N MET A 1 -10.40 -8.25 32.59
CA MET A 1 -11.08 -7.30 31.69
C MET A 1 -10.33 -7.33 30.36
N LYS A 2 -10.81 -8.12 29.38
CA LYS A 2 -10.15 -8.25 28.07
C LYS A 2 -10.53 -7.01 27.26
N LYS A 3 -9.53 -6.23 26.81
CA LYS A 3 -9.73 -5.16 25.83
C LYS A 3 -10.36 -5.81 24.60
N SER A 4 -11.55 -5.37 24.22
CA SER A 4 -12.15 -5.73 22.96
C SER A 4 -11.28 -5.14 21.86
N ASP A 5 -10.57 -6.00 21.13
CA ASP A 5 -10.14 -5.68 19.78
C ASP A 5 -11.42 -5.45 18.98
N ASN A 6 -11.80 -4.19 18.83
CA ASN A 6 -12.78 -3.80 17.84
C ASN A 6 -12.09 -4.01 16.48
N ASP A 7 -12.20 -5.22 15.94
CA ASP A 7 -12.05 -5.47 14.51
C ASP A 7 -13.18 -4.68 13.84
N ILE A 8 -12.87 -3.45 13.39
CA ILE A 8 -13.86 -2.55 12.79
C ILE A 8 -14.16 -2.99 11.36
N VAL A 9 -15.44 -3.25 11.14
CA VAL A 9 -16.09 -3.51 9.85
C VAL A 9 -16.17 -2.22 9.02
N LEU A 10 -15.64 -2.26 7.78
CA LEU A 10 -16.03 -1.51 6.56
C LEU A 10 -16.42 -0.01 6.70
N ALA A 11 -15.72 0.78 7.51
CA ALA A 11 -15.79 2.24 7.41
C ALA A 11 -14.67 2.76 6.49
N ASN A 12 -14.93 3.87 5.78
CA ASN A 12 -13.84 4.58 5.09
C ASN A 12 -12.75 4.91 6.12
N SER A 13 -11.50 4.65 5.76
CA SER A 13 -10.34 4.95 6.61
C SER A 13 -9.64 6.18 6.07
N SER A 14 -9.35 7.15 6.93
CA SER A 14 -8.68 8.39 6.50
C SER A 14 -7.62 8.87 7.48
N LEU A 15 -6.62 9.55 6.94
CA LEU A 15 -5.57 10.26 7.67
C LEU A 15 -5.42 11.66 7.09
N SER A 16 -4.99 12.60 7.92
CA SER A 16 -4.72 13.98 7.51
C SER A 16 -3.31 14.38 7.90
N TYR A 17 -2.67 15.20 7.06
CA TYR A 17 -1.35 15.79 7.29
C TYR A 17 -1.27 17.14 6.58
N HIS A 18 -1.25 18.23 7.36
CA HIS A 18 -1.42 19.59 6.83
C HIS A 18 -2.66 19.72 5.94
N ASP A 19 -2.47 20.12 4.68
CA ASP A 19 -3.46 20.24 3.61
C ASP A 19 -3.75 18.92 2.89
N TRP A 20 -2.99 17.86 3.19
CA TRP A 20 -3.15 16.54 2.60
C TRP A 20 -4.10 15.65 3.38
N GLN A 21 -4.90 14.87 2.64
CA GLN A 21 -5.78 13.84 3.18
C GLN A 21 -5.65 12.56 2.37
N LEU A 22 -5.36 11.45 3.06
CA LEU A 22 -5.42 10.10 2.52
C LEU A 22 -6.78 9.49 2.87
N GLU A 23 -7.42 8.83 1.92
CA GLU A 23 -8.67 8.10 2.13
C GLU A 23 -8.63 6.72 1.45
N ILE A 24 -9.09 5.69 2.15
CA ILE A 24 -9.37 4.35 1.61
C ILE A 24 -10.86 4.10 1.79
N LEU A 25 -11.57 3.95 0.67
CA LEU A 25 -13.01 3.78 0.66
C LEU A 25 -13.37 2.32 0.93
N SER A 26 -14.36 2.06 1.79
CA SER A 26 -14.72 0.69 2.17
C SER A 26 -15.27 -0.15 1.02
N HIS A 27 -15.86 0.50 0.00
CA HIS A 27 -16.35 -0.14 -1.23
C HIS A 27 -15.26 -0.32 -2.30
N GLN A 28 -14.07 0.24 -2.08
CA GLN A 28 -12.91 0.10 -2.97
C GLN A 28 -11.63 -0.08 -2.15
N PRO A 29 -11.53 -1.18 -1.38
CA PRO A 29 -10.46 -1.38 -0.40
C PRO A 29 -9.08 -1.58 -1.04
N ASN A 30 -9.02 -1.91 -2.33
CA ASN A 30 -7.78 -2.05 -3.09
C ASN A 30 -7.30 -0.72 -3.70
N ALA A 31 -7.91 0.41 -3.34
CA ALA A 31 -7.50 1.71 -3.83
C ALA A 31 -7.43 2.75 -2.71
N PHE A 32 -6.53 3.72 -2.88
CA PHE A 32 -6.51 4.93 -2.07
C PHE A 32 -6.78 6.17 -2.91
N GLN A 33 -7.23 7.22 -2.24
CA GLN A 33 -7.37 8.57 -2.75
C GLN A 33 -6.50 9.51 -1.92
N LEU A 34 -5.77 10.38 -2.60
CA LEU A 34 -4.93 11.39 -1.98
C LEU A 34 -5.38 12.77 -2.45
N ARG A 35 -5.82 13.57 -1.49
CA ARG A 35 -6.41 14.89 -1.70
C ARG A 35 -5.52 15.97 -1.09
N GLN A 36 -5.51 17.13 -1.71
CA GLN A 36 -4.92 18.36 -1.17
C GLN A 36 -6.01 19.43 -1.16
N ASP A 37 -6.26 20.09 -0.02
CA ASP A 37 -7.34 21.08 0.16
C ASP A 37 -8.71 20.57 -0.33
N GLY A 38 -9.01 19.29 -0.02
CA GLY A 38 -10.24 18.61 -0.41
C GLY A 38 -10.32 18.14 -1.87
N LYS A 39 -9.37 18.54 -2.74
CA LYS A 39 -9.36 18.17 -4.16
C LYS A 39 -8.58 16.88 -4.37
N LEU A 40 -9.17 15.92 -5.07
CA LEU A 40 -8.51 14.67 -5.46
C LEU A 40 -7.39 14.95 -6.46
N LEU A 41 -6.15 14.70 -6.06
CA LEU A 41 -4.98 14.88 -6.95
C LEU A 41 -4.47 13.55 -7.46
N TYR A 42 -4.38 12.55 -6.59
CA TYR A 42 -3.88 11.23 -6.94
C TYR A 42 -4.81 10.12 -6.45
N SER A 43 -4.81 9.02 -7.18
CA SER A 43 -5.35 7.74 -6.71
C SER A 43 -4.31 6.65 -6.93
N GLY A 44 -4.33 5.62 -6.09
CA GLY A 44 -3.49 4.44 -6.28
C GLY A 44 -4.34 3.18 -6.24
N TYR A 45 -4.03 2.23 -7.13
CA TYR A 45 -4.67 0.91 -7.15
C TYR A 45 -3.63 -0.16 -6.84
N LEU A 46 -3.97 -1.06 -5.92
CA LEU A 46 -3.10 -2.13 -5.47
C LEU A 46 -2.92 -3.17 -6.58
N GLU A 47 -1.70 -3.30 -7.07
CA GLU A 47 -1.26 -4.40 -7.93
C GLU A 47 -0.56 -5.45 -7.05
N LEU A 48 -1.00 -6.70 -7.19
CA LEU A 48 -0.34 -7.87 -6.62
C LEU A 48 0.06 -8.79 -7.78
N VAL A 49 1.35 -9.12 -7.85
CA VAL A 49 1.90 -10.08 -8.80
C VAL A 49 2.49 -11.26 -8.03
N ASN A 50 2.14 -12.47 -8.42
CA ASN A 50 2.70 -13.70 -7.86
C ASN A 50 3.29 -14.55 -9.00
N ASN A 51 4.60 -14.80 -8.96
CA ASN A 51 5.33 -15.56 -9.98
C ASN A 51 5.13 -15.02 -11.41
N GLY A 52 4.90 -13.71 -11.55
CA GLY A 52 4.66 -13.05 -12.83
C GLY A 52 3.19 -12.94 -13.24
N GLU A 53 2.26 -13.56 -12.48
CA GLU A 53 0.83 -13.50 -12.74
C GLU A 53 0.17 -12.43 -11.88
N MET A 54 -0.69 -11.61 -12.49
CA MET A 54 -1.47 -10.59 -11.78
C MET A 54 -2.58 -11.27 -10.98
N ILE A 55 -2.68 -10.94 -9.70
CA ILE A 55 -3.71 -11.43 -8.79
C ILE A 55 -4.71 -10.30 -8.52
N GLU A 56 -5.98 -10.60 -8.75
CA GLU A 56 -7.07 -9.66 -8.50
C GLU A 56 -7.36 -9.53 -7.00
N THR A 57 -7.26 -8.31 -6.46
CA THR A 57 -7.35 -8.03 -5.01
C THR A 57 -8.69 -7.44 -4.57
N GLN A 58 -9.61 -7.19 -5.51
CA GLN A 58 -10.87 -6.46 -5.26
C GLN A 58 -11.83 -7.23 -4.33
N HIS A 59 -11.75 -8.55 -4.34
CA HIS A 59 -12.62 -9.44 -3.54
C HIS A 59 -11.95 -9.96 -2.27
N PHE A 60 -10.75 -9.48 -1.94
CA PHE A 60 -10.06 -9.92 -0.74
C PHE A 60 -10.80 -9.44 0.52
N PRO A 61 -10.83 -10.24 1.60
CA PRO A 61 -11.52 -9.91 2.84
C PRO A 61 -10.67 -8.93 3.67
N TRP A 62 -10.48 -7.71 3.16
CA TRP A 62 -9.69 -6.68 3.78
C TRP A 62 -10.28 -6.26 5.13
N ARG A 63 -9.40 -6.13 6.11
CA ARG A 63 -9.66 -5.53 7.41
C ARG A 63 -8.84 -4.25 7.53
N PHE A 64 -9.38 -3.32 8.29
CA PHE A 64 -8.77 -2.01 8.49
C PHE A 64 -8.75 -1.65 9.97
N ARG A 65 -7.71 -0.94 10.39
CA ARG A 65 -7.65 -0.27 11.69
C ARG A 65 -6.89 1.03 11.54
N ILE A 66 -7.39 2.07 12.20
CA ILE A 66 -6.63 3.31 12.39
C ILE A 66 -6.02 3.26 13.78
N LYS A 67 -4.71 3.44 13.87
CA LYS A 67 -3.97 3.44 15.13
C LYS A 67 -2.76 4.36 15.01
N ASP A 68 -2.48 5.19 16.01
CA ASP A 68 -1.25 5.99 16.09
C ASP A 68 -0.94 6.82 14.81
N ASN A 69 -1.97 7.44 14.21
CA ASN A 69 -1.87 8.19 12.94
C ASN A 69 -1.42 7.35 11.73
N MET A 70 -1.76 6.07 11.74
CA MET A 70 -1.49 5.09 10.70
C MET A 70 -2.78 4.37 10.33
N ILE A 71 -2.96 4.05 9.05
CA ILE A 71 -3.95 3.07 8.60
C ILE A 71 -3.21 1.75 8.43
N GLU A 72 -3.69 0.72 9.12
CA GLU A 72 -3.30 -0.66 8.88
C GLU A 72 -4.40 -1.32 8.05
N GLN A 73 -4.00 -2.00 6.99
CA GLN A 73 -4.88 -2.79 6.13
C GLN A 73 -4.32 -4.21 6.03
N TRP A 74 -5.12 -5.24 6.26
CA TRP A 74 -4.63 -6.60 6.15
C TRP A 74 -5.71 -7.58 5.73
N CYS A 75 -5.29 -8.70 5.16
CA CYS A 75 -6.16 -9.83 4.89
C CYS A 75 -5.38 -11.14 4.93
N ASN A 76 -6.11 -12.24 5.09
CA ASN A 76 -5.59 -13.58 4.85
C ASN A 76 -6.47 -14.24 3.81
N VAL A 77 -5.88 -14.70 2.71
CA VAL A 77 -6.58 -15.40 1.64
C VAL A 77 -6.03 -16.80 1.48
N ARG A 78 -6.90 -17.73 1.14
CA ARG A 78 -6.53 -19.07 0.69
C ARG A 78 -6.83 -19.15 -0.79
N MET A 79 -5.77 -19.17 -1.58
CA MET A 79 -5.87 -19.48 -3.01
C MET A 79 -5.52 -20.96 -3.18
N SER A 80 -4.37 -21.29 -3.77
CA SER A 80 -3.73 -22.61 -3.66
C SER A 80 -2.98 -22.78 -2.34
N GLU A 81 -2.48 -21.67 -1.79
CA GLU A 81 -1.71 -21.57 -0.56
C GLU A 81 -2.27 -20.45 0.32
N ALA A 82 -1.84 -20.41 1.57
CA ALA A 82 -2.24 -19.37 2.51
C ALA A 82 -1.32 -18.15 2.35
N LEU A 83 -1.89 -17.03 1.90
CA LEU A 83 -1.22 -15.75 1.75
C LEU A 83 -1.79 -14.75 2.76
N SER A 84 -0.93 -14.19 3.59
CA SER A 84 -1.24 -13.04 4.44
C SER A 84 -0.62 -11.80 3.83
N ILE A 85 -1.42 -10.73 3.72
CA ILE A 85 -0.97 -9.44 3.22
C ILE A 85 -1.30 -8.39 4.28
N GLY A 86 -0.32 -7.54 4.57
CA GLY A 86 -0.45 -6.36 5.40
C GLY A 86 0.09 -5.14 4.68
N LEU A 87 -0.60 -4.01 4.83
CA LEU A 87 -0.20 -2.70 4.35
C LEU A 87 -0.31 -1.71 5.49
N THR A 88 0.61 -0.76 5.55
CA THR A 88 0.52 0.38 6.46
C THR A 88 0.70 1.67 5.72
N TYR A 89 -0.16 2.65 6.00
CA TYR A 89 -0.13 3.98 5.41
C TYR A 89 0.17 5.00 6.49
N THR A 90 1.23 5.78 6.31
CA THR A 90 1.63 6.83 7.26
C THR A 90 2.13 8.07 6.54
N PHE A 91 1.83 9.24 7.09
CA PHE A 91 2.54 10.46 6.71
C PHE A 91 3.82 10.58 7.53
N SER A 92 4.96 10.71 6.87
CA SER A 92 6.27 10.84 7.50
C SER A 92 7.19 11.72 6.64
N GLN A 93 7.83 12.72 7.25
CA GLN A 93 8.85 13.58 6.63
C GLN A 93 8.40 14.15 5.27
N GLY A 94 7.22 14.76 5.21
CA GLY A 94 6.70 15.36 3.97
C GLY A 94 6.30 14.35 2.89
N SER A 95 6.19 13.06 3.22
CA SER A 95 5.82 11.99 2.30
C SER A 95 4.67 11.14 2.85
N LEU A 96 3.84 10.59 1.96
CA LEU A 96 3.03 9.42 2.28
C LEU A 96 3.89 8.17 2.07
N VAL A 97 4.05 7.37 3.12
CA VAL A 97 4.76 6.09 3.11
C VAL A 97 3.75 4.96 3.16
N ILE A 98 3.88 4.04 2.22
CA ILE A 98 3.10 2.80 2.16
C ILE A 98 4.08 1.64 2.30
N ASP A 99 4.00 0.92 3.42
CA ASP A 99 4.76 -0.32 3.60
C ASP A 99 3.87 -1.51 3.26
N TYR A 100 4.46 -2.50 2.60
CA TYR A 100 3.84 -3.73 2.17
C TYR A 100 4.56 -4.89 2.82
N LEU A 101 3.79 -5.81 3.39
CA LEU A 101 4.29 -7.05 3.97
C LEU A 101 3.44 -8.19 3.45
N ALA A 102 4.06 -9.24 2.93
CA ALA A 102 3.35 -10.48 2.67
C ALA A 102 4.11 -11.69 3.23
N ARG A 103 3.32 -12.66 3.68
CA ARG A 103 3.79 -13.93 4.21
C ARG A 103 3.07 -15.05 3.49
N ASN A 104 3.82 -16.04 3.05
CA ASN A 104 3.27 -17.23 2.38
C ASN A 104 3.86 -18.49 3.02
N SER A 105 3.10 -19.58 2.94
CA SER A 105 3.51 -20.92 3.34
C SER A 105 4.50 -21.60 2.37
N VAL A 106 4.66 -21.08 1.15
CA VAL A 106 5.57 -21.61 0.13
C VAL A 106 6.37 -20.45 -0.48
N PRO A 107 7.64 -20.68 -0.86
CA PRO A 107 8.44 -19.67 -1.55
C PRO A 107 7.79 -19.22 -2.87
N THR A 108 7.46 -17.93 -2.98
CA THR A 108 6.86 -17.33 -4.18
C THR A 108 7.49 -15.99 -4.48
N ARG A 109 7.63 -15.64 -5.77
CA ARG A 109 8.09 -14.30 -6.19
C ARG A 109 6.90 -13.34 -6.16
N LEU A 110 6.75 -12.63 -5.06
CA LEU A 110 5.69 -11.64 -4.88
C LEU A 110 6.21 -10.24 -5.23
N ASP A 111 5.35 -9.45 -5.85
CA ASP A 111 5.49 -8.00 -5.95
C ASP A 111 4.15 -7.37 -5.57
N ILE A 112 4.18 -6.41 -4.64
CA ILE A 112 3.02 -5.67 -4.17
C ILE A 112 3.36 -4.19 -4.22
N ARG A 113 2.53 -3.42 -4.90
CA ARG A 113 2.68 -1.97 -5.01
C ARG A 113 1.35 -1.32 -5.33
N HIS A 114 1.26 -0.02 -5.10
CA HIS A 114 0.21 0.78 -5.70
C HIS A 114 0.68 1.30 -7.06
N LYS A 115 -0.12 1.07 -8.09
CA LYS A 115 -0.03 1.80 -9.34
C LYS A 115 -0.78 3.11 -9.17
N ILE A 116 -0.05 4.21 -9.23
CA ILE A 116 -0.56 5.52 -8.87
C ILE A 116 -0.84 6.34 -10.14
N HIS A 117 -1.97 7.03 -10.15
CA HIS A 117 -2.46 7.85 -11.23
C HIS A 117 -2.78 9.26 -10.73
N GLN A 118 -2.45 10.27 -11.53
CA GLN A 118 -2.91 11.63 -11.30
C GLN A 118 -4.30 11.81 -11.92
N VAL A 119 -5.25 12.34 -11.15
CA VAL A 119 -6.66 12.42 -11.54
C VAL A 119 -7.02 13.78 -12.16
N ASN A 120 -6.37 14.87 -11.71
CA ASN A 120 -6.64 16.22 -12.19
C ASN A 120 -5.42 16.83 -12.91
N ALA A 121 -5.52 16.99 -14.23
CA ALA A 121 -4.52 17.65 -15.07
C ALA A 121 -4.62 19.19 -15.03
N THR A 122 -5.74 19.77 -14.59
CA THR A 122 -5.96 21.23 -14.62
C THR A 122 -5.14 22.02 -13.59
N TYR A 123 -4.54 21.35 -12.59
CA TYR A 123 -3.55 21.92 -11.68
C TYR A 123 -2.14 22.07 -12.30
N GLN A 124 -2.00 21.78 -13.60
CA GLN A 124 -0.77 22.03 -14.37
C GLN A 124 -0.38 23.51 -14.48
N HIS A 125 -1.25 24.45 -14.09
CA HIS A 125 -1.02 25.89 -14.31
C HIS A 125 -0.30 26.63 -13.18
N THR A 126 -0.09 26.03 -12.00
CA THR A 126 0.67 26.66 -10.90
C THR A 126 1.92 25.89 -10.47
N ALA A 127 2.08 24.64 -10.90
CA ALA A 127 3.31 23.87 -10.74
C ALA A 127 3.76 23.39 -12.12
N GLN A 128 4.97 23.80 -12.52
CA GLN A 128 5.63 23.51 -13.78
C GLN A 128 5.39 22.05 -14.23
N SER A 129 4.51 21.90 -15.21
CA SER A 129 3.88 20.63 -15.61
C SER A 129 4.79 19.66 -16.37
N HIS A 130 6.05 19.99 -16.59
CA HIS A 130 7.07 19.06 -17.10
C HIS A 130 7.92 18.45 -15.98
N ASP A 131 8.17 19.17 -14.88
CA ASP A 131 9.09 18.73 -13.82
C ASP A 131 8.44 17.70 -12.87
N VAL A 132 7.10 17.61 -12.82
CA VAL A 132 6.37 16.63 -11.99
C VAL A 132 6.27 15.26 -12.67
N PHE A 133 6.22 15.22 -14.01
CA PHE A 133 6.07 13.97 -14.77
C PHE A 133 7.39 13.20 -14.87
N ASP A 134 8.52 13.90 -15.05
CA ASP A 134 9.85 13.30 -14.90
C ASP A 134 10.08 12.81 -13.46
N ARG A 135 9.43 13.43 -12.46
CA ARG A 135 9.44 13.00 -11.04
C ARG A 135 8.44 11.90 -10.68
N LEU A 136 7.53 11.50 -11.58
CA LEU A 136 6.76 10.26 -11.38
C LEU A 136 7.69 9.03 -11.34
N SER A 137 8.86 9.15 -11.99
CA SER A 137 9.94 8.16 -11.87
C SER A 137 10.65 8.16 -10.51
N GLU A 138 10.47 9.21 -9.70
CA GLU A 138 11.04 9.37 -8.35
C GLU A 138 10.11 8.86 -7.22
N TRP A 139 8.93 8.31 -7.52
CA TRP A 139 8.19 7.51 -6.54
C TRP A 139 8.93 6.20 -6.33
N GLN A 140 9.89 6.26 -5.42
CA GLN A 140 10.79 5.16 -5.14
C GLN A 140 9.94 3.99 -4.63
N HIS A 141 9.89 2.90 -5.39
CA HIS A 141 9.51 1.61 -4.83
C HIS A 141 10.82 0.91 -4.49
N ARG A 142 11.10 0.74 -3.20
CA ARG A 142 12.28 -0.01 -2.78
C ARG A 142 11.80 -1.37 -2.29
N ASN A 143 11.87 -2.33 -3.20
CA ASN A 143 11.85 -3.73 -2.80
C ASN A 143 13.13 -3.98 -1.98
N ARG A 144 12.97 -4.27 -0.69
CA ARG A 144 14.11 -4.75 0.10
C ARG A 144 14.24 -6.23 -0.26
N GLU A 145 14.97 -6.52 -1.32
CA GLU A 145 15.14 -7.89 -1.77
C GLU A 145 15.64 -8.80 -0.62
N LYS A 146 14.90 -9.90 -0.44
CA LYS A 146 15.29 -11.30 -0.12
C LYS A 146 14.68 -11.86 1.19
N PRO A 147 14.05 -13.05 1.09
CA PRO A 147 14.79 -14.29 0.83
C PRO A 147 14.32 -15.05 -0.43
N SER A 148 14.75 -14.62 -1.63
CA SER A 148 14.66 -15.44 -2.85
C SER A 148 15.91 -16.30 -3.11
N ASP A 149 17.00 -16.11 -2.34
CA ASP A 149 18.22 -16.94 -2.44
C ASP A 149 18.12 -18.26 -1.64
N TYR A 150 17.10 -18.44 -0.80
CA TYR A 150 16.85 -19.70 -0.10
C TYR A 150 15.88 -20.59 -0.90
N LEU A 151 16.22 -20.91 -2.14
CA LEU A 151 15.56 -21.98 -2.89
C LEU A 151 16.15 -23.37 -2.59
N ILE A 152 16.99 -23.49 -1.57
CA ILE A 152 17.64 -24.76 -1.22
C ILE A 152 17.38 -25.05 0.26
N GLU A 153 16.58 -26.09 0.47
CA GLU A 153 16.35 -26.83 1.71
C GLU A 153 15.54 -26.13 2.83
N GLN A 154 14.28 -26.55 3.01
CA GLN A 154 13.89 -27.41 4.16
C GLN A 154 12.37 -27.52 4.36
N ARG A 155 11.98 -28.75 4.76
CA ARG A 155 10.64 -29.33 4.89
C ARG A 155 9.81 -28.83 6.09
N LYS A 156 9.66 -27.52 6.32
CA LYS A 156 8.75 -27.02 7.38
C LYS A 156 7.78 -25.94 6.86
N ARG A 157 6.49 -26.24 7.00
CA ARG A 157 5.33 -25.36 6.70
C ARG A 157 5.17 -24.28 7.78
N ASP A 158 6.21 -23.50 8.03
CA ASP A 158 6.11 -22.34 8.92
C ASP A 158 5.84 -21.09 8.08
N PHE A 159 4.90 -20.25 8.53
CA PHE A 159 4.52 -19.01 7.83
C PHE A 159 5.70 -18.04 7.86
N LYS A 160 6.38 -17.84 6.72
CA LYS A 160 7.58 -16.99 6.63
C LYS A 160 7.28 -15.70 5.86
N GLU A 161 8.04 -14.66 6.19
CA GLU A 161 8.06 -13.43 5.40
C GLU A 161 8.52 -13.74 3.98
N ALA A 162 7.64 -13.43 3.02
CA ALA A 162 7.83 -13.71 1.61
C ALA A 162 8.09 -12.42 0.81
N PHE A 163 7.68 -11.27 1.36
CA PHE A 163 7.83 -9.97 0.71
C PHE A 163 7.82 -8.83 1.72
N PHE A 164 8.71 -7.86 1.54
CA PHE A 164 8.64 -6.57 2.19
C PHE A 164 9.09 -5.47 1.22
N ALA A 165 8.28 -4.43 1.07
CA ALA A 165 8.64 -3.25 0.30
C ALA A 165 8.03 -2.00 0.91
N SER A 166 8.60 -0.86 0.54
CA SER A 166 8.08 0.44 0.90
C SER A 166 7.96 1.28 -0.37
N GLN A 167 6.90 2.06 -0.47
CA GLN A 167 6.67 3.03 -1.55
C GLN A 167 6.39 4.40 -0.94
N TRP A 168 7.05 5.42 -1.47
CA TRP A 168 6.94 6.80 -0.99
C TRP A 168 6.29 7.68 -2.06
N ILE A 169 5.35 8.52 -1.63
CA ILE A 169 4.79 9.63 -2.42
C ILE A 169 5.22 10.92 -1.72
N VAL A 170 6.14 11.65 -2.32
CA VAL A 170 6.61 12.94 -1.79
C VAL A 170 5.52 14.00 -1.99
N LEU A 171 5.10 14.64 -0.90
CA LEU A 171 3.94 15.55 -0.86
C LEU A 171 4.36 17.01 -0.89
N ASN A 172 5.42 17.36 -0.16
CA ASN A 172 6.01 18.70 -0.15
C ASN A 172 7.53 18.60 0.00
N LYS A 173 8.26 19.36 -0.82
CA LYS A 173 9.68 19.65 -0.61
C LYS A 173 9.76 20.82 0.36
N GLU A 174 9.86 20.56 1.66
CA GLU A 174 10.62 21.50 2.48
C GLU A 174 12.11 21.24 2.17
N LEU A 175 12.67 22.12 1.33
CA LEU A 175 14.11 22.36 1.22
C LEU A 175 14.46 23.49 2.21
#